data_AF-A0A336KTV1-F1
#
_entry.id   AF-A0A336KTV1-F1
#
_cell.length_a   1.000
_cell.length_b   1.000
_cell.length_c   1.000
_cell.angle_alpha   90.00
_cell.angle_beta   90.00
_cell.angle_gamma   90.00
#
_symmetry.space_group_name_H-M   'P 1'
#
loop_
_entity.id
_entity.type
_entity.pdbx_description
1 polymer ?
#
loop_
_entity_poly.entity_id
_entity_poly.type
_entity_poly.pdbx_seq_one_letter_code
_entity_poly.pdbx_strand_id
1 'polypeptide(L)'
;MLNSLKPIKVYLVRRNLNTTNWPFKLLCRLNVGILLFFVALMTLNQFFGSPIDCGSDVGSIRKDSIESYCWVMGLYVQKGFTGIVTNKTASIGYITGPLTGERIYLRYYQWLILVYFGLAASFSFPSVLWKIWENGRVKQLCDGLDVPLFEKNWTTERRAEIVGYFVWSGIRSTHMLYALKYFICQVILFIVSVSILFLQ
;
A
#
# COMPACT_ATOMS: atom_id res chain seq x y z
N MET A 1 -19.32 15.64 -13.52
CA MET A 1 -18.80 14.82 -12.39
C MET A 1 -18.33 13.42 -12.77
N LEU A 2 -18.80 12.77 -13.86
CA LEU A 2 -18.35 11.41 -14.24
C LEU A 2 -16.91 11.29 -14.81
N ASN A 3 -16.24 12.40 -15.12
CA ASN A 3 -14.89 12.37 -15.72
C ASN A 3 -13.79 12.01 -14.72
N SER A 4 -14.01 12.18 -13.41
CA SER A 4 -13.02 11.85 -12.36
C SER A 4 -12.93 10.35 -12.05
N LEU A 5 -13.87 9.53 -12.55
CA LEU A 5 -13.90 8.07 -12.35
C LEU A 5 -13.19 7.29 -13.48
N LYS A 6 -12.72 7.98 -14.53
CA LYS A 6 -11.88 7.38 -15.60
C LYS A 6 -10.70 6.55 -15.06
N PRO A 7 -9.90 7.00 -14.07
CA PRO A 7 -8.79 6.20 -13.55
C PRO A 7 -9.25 4.92 -12.85
N ILE A 8 -10.43 4.93 -12.22
CA ILE A 8 -11.00 3.76 -11.54
C ILE A 8 -11.55 2.74 -12.55
N LYS A 9 -12.14 3.21 -13.66
CA LYS A 9 -12.61 2.33 -14.75
C LYS A 9 -11.45 1.54 -15.38
N VAL A 10 -10.26 2.14 -15.50
CA VAL A 10 -9.03 1.44 -15.95
C VAL A 10 -8.61 0.31 -15.01
N TYR A 11 -8.90 0.43 -13.72
CA TYR A 11 -8.64 -0.62 -12.72
C TYR A 11 -9.70 -1.73 -12.73
N LEU A 12 -10.96 -1.38 -13.06
CA LEU A 12 -12.11 -2.30 -13.08
C LEU A 12 -12.30 -3.08 -14.37
N VAL A 13 -11.74 -2.63 -15.51
CA VAL A 13 -11.77 -3.41 -16.75
C VAL A 13 -10.95 -4.69 -16.56
N ARG A 14 -11.66 -5.82 -16.48
CA ARG A 14 -11.09 -7.17 -16.48
C ARG A 14 -10.35 -7.37 -17.80
N ARG A 15 -9.02 -7.52 -17.75
CA ARG A 15 -8.24 -7.93 -18.91
C ARG A 15 -8.37 -9.44 -19.05
N ASN A 16 -8.71 -9.92 -20.25
CA ASN A 16 -8.84 -11.35 -20.55
C ASN A 16 -7.49 -12.09 -20.51
N LEU A 17 -6.38 -11.36 -20.64
CA LEU A 17 -5.03 -11.92 -20.63
C LEU A 17 -4.37 -11.76 -19.25
N ASN A 18 -4.28 -12.89 -18.55
CA ASN A 18 -3.65 -12.99 -17.25
C ASN A 18 -2.17 -13.37 -17.38
N THR A 19 -1.29 -12.37 -17.50
CA THR A 19 0.16 -12.61 -17.53
C THR A 19 0.77 -12.95 -16.17
N THR A 20 0.04 -12.70 -15.07
CA THR A 20 0.48 -12.96 -13.69
C THR A 20 -0.51 -13.81 -12.91
N ASN A 21 0.04 -14.58 -11.95
CA ASN A 21 -0.71 -15.48 -11.07
C ASN A 21 -1.74 -14.72 -10.22
N TRP A 22 -2.82 -15.41 -9.85
CA TRP A 22 -3.82 -14.91 -8.90
C TRP A 22 -3.26 -14.34 -7.60
N PRO A 23 -2.35 -15.02 -6.87
CA PRO A 23 -1.77 -14.49 -5.63
C PRO A 23 -1.06 -13.14 -5.83
N PHE A 24 -0.35 -12.93 -6.93
CA PHE A 24 0.32 -11.66 -7.22
C PHE A 24 -0.69 -10.51 -7.39
N LYS A 25 -1.79 -10.76 -8.11
CA LYS A 25 -2.84 -9.77 -8.32
C LYS A 25 -3.59 -9.46 -7.04
N LEU A 26 -3.90 -10.50 -6.26
CA LEU A 26 -4.56 -10.35 -4.98
C LEU A 26 -3.68 -9.50 -4.06
N LEU A 27 -2.42 -9.87 -3.88
CA LEU A 27 -1.51 -9.15 -2.98
C LEU A 27 -1.32 -7.68 -3.39
N CYS A 28 -1.13 -7.39 -4.68
CA CYS A 28 -0.98 -6.01 -5.14
C CYS A 28 -2.28 -5.19 -5.02
N ARG A 29 -3.43 -5.74 -5.41
CA ARG A 29 -4.69 -4.97 -5.46
C ARG A 29 -5.37 -4.88 -4.10
N LEU A 30 -5.40 -5.98 -3.37
CA LEU A 30 -6.04 -6.08 -2.06
C LEU A 30 -5.30 -5.20 -1.04
N ASN A 31 -3.98 -5.34 -0.91
CA ASN A 31 -3.23 -4.56 0.08
C ASN A 31 -3.27 -3.07 -0.22
N VAL A 32 -3.15 -2.65 -1.47
CA VAL A 32 -3.28 -1.23 -1.84
C VAL A 32 -4.68 -0.72 -1.48
N GLY A 33 -5.74 -1.49 -1.76
CA GLY A 33 -7.10 -1.12 -1.38
C GLY A 33 -7.31 -1.00 0.13
N ILE A 34 -6.82 -1.97 0.90
CA ILE A 34 -6.92 -1.99 2.36
C ILE A 34 -6.13 -0.82 2.97
N LEU A 35 -4.88 -0.60 2.53
CA LEU A 35 -4.06 0.51 3.02
C LEU A 35 -4.69 1.87 2.73
N LEU A 36 -5.22 2.08 1.53
CA LEU A 36 -5.92 3.31 1.17
C LEU A 36 -7.19 3.52 2.01
N PHE A 37 -7.92 2.45 2.33
CA PHE A 37 -9.08 2.51 3.21
C PHE A 37 -8.68 2.93 4.63
N PHE A 38 -7.62 2.36 5.19
CA PHE A 38 -7.11 2.75 6.50
C PHE A 38 -6.58 4.20 6.52
N VAL A 39 -5.87 4.62 5.48
CA VAL A 39 -5.45 6.03 5.35
C VAL A 39 -6.67 6.94 5.33
N ALA A 40 -7.71 6.61 4.56
CA ALA A 40 -8.94 7.40 4.52
C ALA A 40 -9.62 7.48 5.89
N LEU A 41 -9.74 6.37 6.62
CA LEU A 41 -10.30 6.36 7.99
C LEU A 41 -9.48 7.24 8.95
N MET A 42 -8.14 7.14 8.91
CA MET A 42 -7.26 7.97 9.74
C MET A 42 -7.41 9.45 9.39
N THR A 43 -7.44 9.78 8.10
CA THR A 43 -7.65 11.16 7.64
C THR A 43 -9.00 11.72 8.08
N LEU A 44 -10.08 10.93 7.99
CA LEU A 44 -11.40 11.35 8.47
C LEU A 44 -11.39 11.67 9.97
N ASN A 45 -10.72 10.85 10.78
CA ASN A 45 -10.57 11.13 12.21
C ASN A 45 -9.75 12.40 12.49
N GLN A 46 -8.75 12.70 11.66
CA GLN A 46 -7.94 13.92 11.77
C GLN A 46 -8.71 15.19 11.35
N PHE A 47 -9.66 15.08 10.40
CA PHE A 47 -10.45 16.23 9.92
C PHE A 47 -11.72 16.49 10.75
N PHE A 48 -12.37 15.44 11.27
CA PHE A 48 -13.65 15.55 11.97
C PHE A 48 -13.56 15.33 13.49
N GLY A 49 -12.39 14.93 14.01
CA GLY A 49 -12.13 14.79 15.45
C GLY A 49 -10.99 15.70 15.91
N SER A 50 -11.01 16.09 17.19
CA SER A 50 -9.84 16.69 17.83
C SER A 50 -8.78 15.61 18.02
N PRO A 51 -7.58 15.74 17.41
CA PRO A 51 -6.58 14.67 17.40
C PRO A 51 -5.98 14.41 18.79
N ILE A 52 -6.12 15.37 19.70
CA ILE A 52 -5.75 15.27 21.11
C ILE A 52 -6.58 16.27 21.92
N ASP A 53 -7.18 15.84 23.03
CA ASP A 53 -7.86 16.72 23.99
C ASP A 53 -6.93 16.95 25.18
N CYS A 54 -6.49 18.20 25.36
CA CYS A 54 -5.60 18.58 26.45
C CYS A 54 -6.40 19.24 27.57
N GLY A 55 -6.44 18.58 28.73
CA GLY A 55 -7.02 19.13 29.95
C GLY A 55 -6.33 20.45 30.33
N SER A 56 -7.06 21.56 30.26
CA SER A 56 -6.57 22.89 30.60
C SER A 56 -7.38 23.46 31.76
N ASP A 57 -6.83 23.38 32.97
CA ASP A 57 -7.39 24.05 34.16
C ASP A 57 -7.00 25.54 34.23
N VAL A 58 -6.20 26.03 33.27
CA VAL A 58 -5.70 27.40 33.27
C VAL A 58 -6.57 28.29 32.37
N GLY A 59 -7.51 29.02 32.99
CA GLY A 59 -8.60 29.77 32.36
C GLY A 59 -8.23 31.01 31.52
N SER A 60 -7.03 31.12 30.95
CA SER A 60 -6.59 32.31 30.20
C SER A 60 -6.09 32.04 28.77
N ILE A 61 -6.01 30.79 28.32
CA ILE A 61 -5.44 30.44 27.00
C ILE A 61 -6.48 29.67 26.15
N ARG A 62 -6.57 30.00 24.86
CA ARG A 62 -7.44 29.30 23.89
C ARG A 62 -7.08 27.82 23.82
N LYS A 63 -8.06 26.94 24.00
CA LYS A 63 -7.90 25.46 23.97
C LYS A 63 -7.23 24.97 22.69
N ASP A 64 -7.64 25.47 21.53
CA ASP A 64 -7.07 25.10 20.22
C ASP A 64 -5.54 25.27 20.14
N SER A 65 -5.01 26.31 20.80
CA SER A 65 -3.57 26.61 20.81
C SER A 65 -2.80 25.62 21.69
N ILE A 66 -3.39 25.20 22.81
CA ILE A 66 -2.82 24.21 23.72
C ILE A 66 -2.84 22.84 23.05
N GLU A 67 -3.94 22.46 22.41
CA GLU A 67 -4.08 21.18 21.68
C GLU A 67 -3.09 21.09 20.53
N SER A 68 -2.90 22.16 19.76
CA SER A 68 -1.89 22.22 18.69
C SER A 68 -0.46 22.07 19.23
N TYR A 69 -0.17 22.70 20.36
CA TYR A 69 1.12 22.56 21.03
C TYR A 69 1.35 21.13 21.54
N CYS A 70 0.35 20.55 22.21
CA CYS A 70 0.36 19.15 22.65
C CYS A 70 0.58 18.18 21.47
N TRP A 71 -0.07 18.43 20.33
CA TRP A 71 0.04 17.61 19.13
C TRP A 71 1.45 17.64 18.54
N VAL A 72 2.09 18.81 18.44
CA VAL A 72 3.44 18.98 17.87
C VAL A 72 4.52 18.47 18.82
N MET A 73 4.44 18.86 20.09
CA MET A 73 5.45 18.48 21.10
C MET A 73 5.34 17.00 21.48
N GLY A 74 4.16 16.41 21.32
CA GLY A 74 3.86 15.03 21.65
C GLY A 74 3.65 14.83 23.15
N LEU A 75 2.94 13.75 23.47
CA LEU A 75 2.70 13.30 24.84
C LEU A 75 3.89 12.48 25.36
N TYR A 76 4.07 12.46 26.68
CA TYR A 76 4.95 11.50 27.34
C TYR A 76 4.22 10.78 28.47
N VAL A 77 4.52 9.49 28.64
CA VAL A 77 4.09 8.69 29.78
C VAL A 77 5.28 8.45 30.68
N GLN A 78 5.12 8.68 31.97
CA GLN A 78 6.14 8.41 32.97
C GLN A 78 5.87 7.07 33.65
N LYS A 79 6.90 6.20 33.74
CA LYS A 79 6.78 4.92 34.46
C LYS A 79 6.56 5.17 35.96
N GLY A 80 5.58 4.47 36.56
CA GLY A 80 5.25 4.58 38.00
C GLY A 80 3.94 5.31 38.32
N PHE A 81 3.13 5.67 37.33
CA PHE A 81 1.82 6.27 37.54
C PHE A 81 0.73 5.22 37.82
N THR A 82 0.20 5.20 39.05
CA THR A 82 -1.08 4.57 39.37
C THR A 82 -2.18 5.60 39.09
N GLY A 83 -2.70 5.65 37.87
CA GLY A 83 -3.77 6.58 37.53
C GLY A 83 -5.03 6.31 38.34
N ILE A 84 -5.71 7.38 38.76
CA ILE A 84 -7.11 7.26 39.19
C ILE A 84 -7.91 7.00 37.92
N VAL A 85 -8.24 5.73 37.67
CA VAL A 85 -9.17 5.33 36.61
C VAL A 85 -10.55 5.83 37.03
N THR A 86 -10.92 7.03 36.59
CA THR A 86 -12.32 7.43 36.62
C THR A 86 -13.02 6.84 35.41
N ASN A 87 -14.22 6.32 35.63
CA ASN A 87 -14.89 5.28 34.84
C ASN A 87 -15.30 5.67 33.40
N LYS A 88 -14.78 6.76 32.80
CA LYS A 88 -15.22 7.22 31.48
C LYS A 88 -14.14 7.76 30.53
N THR A 89 -12.90 8.00 30.95
CA THR A 89 -11.81 8.43 30.05
C THR A 89 -10.45 8.14 30.68
N ALA A 90 -9.52 7.56 29.91
CA ALA A 90 -8.13 7.43 30.32
C ALA A 90 -7.42 8.78 30.14
N SER A 91 -7.59 9.69 31.09
CA SER A 91 -6.86 10.96 31.12
C SER A 91 -5.45 10.74 31.66
N ILE A 92 -4.42 10.99 30.85
CA ILE A 92 -3.03 11.06 31.31
C ILE A 92 -2.90 12.41 32.04
N GLY A 93 -3.05 12.40 33.36
CA GLY A 93 -2.91 13.61 34.18
C GLY A 93 -1.46 14.11 34.22
N TYR A 94 -1.29 15.43 34.17
CA TYR A 94 -0.01 16.10 34.42
C TYR A 94 0.32 16.04 35.93
N ILE A 95 1.52 15.61 36.32
CA ILE A 95 2.00 15.74 37.71
C ILE A 95 2.92 16.95 37.82
N THR A 96 2.59 17.84 38.76
CA THR A 96 3.48 18.81 39.40
C THR A 96 4.29 18.11 40.51
N GLY A 97 5.16 17.16 40.16
CA GLY A 97 5.95 16.34 41.09
C GLY A 97 7.37 16.11 40.58
N PRO A 98 8.33 15.66 41.42
CA PRO A 98 9.75 15.63 41.07
C PRO A 98 9.98 14.77 39.82
N LEU A 99 10.69 15.35 38.86
CA LEU A 99 10.84 14.93 37.47
C LEU A 99 11.82 13.75 37.28
N THR A 100 11.79 12.73 38.15
CA THR A 100 12.85 11.70 38.23
C THR A 100 12.53 10.36 37.54
N GLY A 101 11.39 10.22 36.87
CA GLY A 101 11.01 9.00 36.16
C GLY A 101 11.40 8.98 34.67
N GLU A 102 11.70 7.79 34.14
CA GLU A 102 11.92 7.55 32.71
C GLU A 102 10.66 7.91 31.91
N ARG A 103 10.82 8.76 30.88
CA ARG A 103 9.72 9.26 30.03
C ARG A 103 9.69 8.52 28.70
N ILE A 104 8.53 7.96 28.36
CA ILE A 104 8.26 7.36 27.06
C ILE A 104 7.49 8.37 26.22
N TYR A 105 8.07 8.83 25.11
CA TYR A 105 7.44 9.77 24.20
C TYR A 105 6.56 9.05 23.17
N LEU A 106 5.30 9.45 23.08
CA LEU A 106 4.31 8.88 22.16
C LEU A 106 4.22 9.76 20.91
N ARG A 107 5.16 9.66 19.97
CA ARG A 107 5.19 10.48 18.73
C ARG A 107 4.92 9.67 17.44
N TYR A 108 4.64 8.38 17.54
CA TYR A 108 4.52 7.48 16.39
C TYR A 108 3.30 7.79 15.50
N TYR A 109 2.22 8.34 16.08
CA TYR A 109 0.99 8.67 15.34
C TYR A 109 1.20 9.72 14.24
N GLN A 110 2.18 10.62 14.40
CA GLN A 110 2.48 11.68 13.43
C GLN A 110 3.01 11.09 12.11
N TRP A 111 3.81 10.02 12.19
CA TRP A 111 4.46 9.39 11.05
C TRP A 111 3.64 8.26 10.43
N LEU A 112 2.67 7.72 11.18
CA LEU A 112 1.87 6.57 10.77
C LEU A 112 1.23 6.76 9.38
N ILE A 113 0.63 7.93 9.12
CA ILE A 113 -0.04 8.22 7.84
C ILE A 113 0.98 8.24 6.68
N LEU A 114 2.15 8.84 6.89
CA LEU A 114 3.22 8.89 5.88
C LEU A 114 3.76 7.49 5.58
N VAL A 115 3.95 6.66 6.61
CA VAL A 115 4.40 5.27 6.45
C VAL A 115 3.36 4.46 5.67
N TYR A 116 2.08 4.58 5.99
CA TYR A 116 1.01 3.86 5.28
C TYR A 116 0.91 4.28 3.81
N PHE A 117 1.09 5.57 3.51
CA PHE A 117 1.16 6.06 2.14
C PHE A 117 2.38 5.48 1.39
N GLY A 118 3.56 5.47 2.03
CA GLY A 118 4.77 4.88 1.48
C GLY A 118 4.62 3.37 1.22
N LEU A 119 3.94 2.66 2.11
CA LEU A 119 3.62 1.23 1.94
C LEU A 119 2.68 1.02 0.76
N ALA A 120 1.60 1.80 0.63
CA ALA A 120 0.67 1.69 -0.49
C ALA A 120 1.36 1.96 -1.85
N ALA A 121 2.26 2.94 -1.90
CA ALA A 121 3.10 3.19 -3.08
C ALA A 121 4.04 2.00 -3.37
N SER A 122 4.66 1.43 -2.34
CA SER A 122 5.57 0.28 -2.47
C SER A 122 4.85 -0.98 -2.98
N PHE A 123 3.61 -1.25 -2.57
CA PHE A 123 2.80 -2.35 -3.13
C PHE A 123 2.38 -2.09 -4.58
N SER A 124 2.26 -0.83 -4.99
CA SER A 124 1.93 -0.45 -6.37
C SER A 124 3.12 -0.61 -7.31
N PHE A 125 4.35 -0.44 -6.79
CA PHE A 125 5.59 -0.52 -7.54
C PHE A 125 5.78 -1.81 -8.36
N PRO A 126 5.67 -3.04 -7.81
CA PRO A 126 5.85 -4.28 -8.57
C PRO A 126 4.81 -4.43 -9.69
N SER A 127 3.59 -3.92 -9.50
CA SER A 127 2.56 -3.91 -10.54
C SER A 127 2.87 -2.95 -11.69
N VAL A 128 3.49 -1.81 -11.41
CA VAL A 128 3.92 -0.85 -12.43
C VAL A 128 5.18 -1.36 -13.14
N LEU A 129 6.15 -1.84 -12.39
CA LEU A 129 7.39 -2.41 -12.89
C LEU A 129 7.13 -3.58 -13.84
N TRP A 130 6.24 -4.50 -13.44
CA TRP A 130 5.84 -5.61 -14.30
C TRP A 130 5.19 -5.14 -15.60
N LYS A 131 4.34 -4.12 -15.57
CA LYS A 131 3.72 -3.57 -16.79
C LYS A 131 4.75 -2.99 -17.75
N ILE A 132 5.79 -2.32 -17.23
CA ILE A 132 6.88 -1.75 -18.05
C ILE A 132 7.73 -2.88 -18.64
N TRP A 133 8.04 -3.92 -17.85
CA TRP A 133 8.88 -5.04 -18.27
C TRP A 133 8.21 -6.02 -19.23
N GLU A 134 6.90 -6.26 -19.06
CA GLU A 134 6.09 -7.12 -19.92
C GLU A 134 5.90 -6.51 -21.31
N ASN A 135 5.75 -5.18 -21.38
CA ASN A 135 5.52 -4.38 -22.59
C ASN A 135 4.45 -4.95 -23.56
N GLY A 136 3.50 -5.74 -23.05
CA GLY A 136 2.45 -6.37 -23.84
C GLY A 136 2.90 -7.58 -24.69
N ARG A 137 4.08 -8.16 -24.43
CA ARG A 137 4.61 -9.28 -25.23
C ARG A 137 3.70 -10.52 -25.20
N VAL A 138 3.22 -10.93 -24.03
CA VAL A 138 2.23 -12.03 -23.95
C VAL A 138 0.90 -11.63 -24.58
N LYS A 139 0.51 -10.36 -24.51
CA LYS A 139 -0.71 -9.88 -25.17
C LYS A 139 -0.62 -10.02 -26.69
N GLN A 140 0.52 -9.66 -27.28
CA GLN A 140 0.77 -9.81 -28.72
C GLN A 140 0.86 -11.28 -29.15
N LEU A 141 1.40 -12.15 -28.29
CA LEU A 141 1.51 -13.58 -28.59
C LEU A 141 0.16 -14.29 -28.55
N CYS A 142 -0.73 -13.88 -27.64
CA CYS A 142 -2.07 -14.45 -27.53
C CYS A 142 -3.12 -13.76 -28.42
N ASP A 143 -2.77 -12.64 -29.06
CA ASP A 143 -3.68 -11.93 -29.96
C ASP A 143 -3.99 -12.80 -31.18
N GLY A 144 -5.26 -13.20 -31.33
CA GLY A 144 -5.71 -14.11 -32.39
C GLY A 144 -5.65 -15.61 -32.06
N LEU A 145 -5.17 -16.01 -30.87
CA LEU A 145 -5.31 -17.39 -30.35
C LEU A 145 -6.61 -17.64 -29.57
N ASP A 146 -7.38 -16.58 -29.31
CA ASP A 146 -8.70 -16.63 -28.62
C ASP A 146 -9.81 -17.20 -29.52
N VAL A 147 -9.48 -17.48 -30.79
CA VAL A 147 -10.36 -18.07 -31.80
C VAL A 147 -9.95 -19.54 -31.97
N PRO A 148 -10.89 -20.50 -32.02
CA PRO A 148 -10.56 -21.92 -32.17
C PRO A 148 -9.61 -22.15 -33.34
N LEU A 149 -8.53 -22.92 -33.09
CA LEU A 149 -7.40 -23.20 -34.00
C LEU A 149 -7.77 -23.77 -35.39
N PHE A 150 -9.05 -24.03 -35.63
CA PHE A 150 -9.59 -24.63 -36.84
C PHE A 150 -10.24 -23.63 -37.81
N GLU A 151 -10.27 -22.33 -37.49
CA GLU A 151 -10.82 -21.36 -38.44
C GLU A 151 -9.81 -21.02 -39.54
N LYS A 152 -10.26 -21.17 -40.79
CA LYS A 152 -9.51 -21.25 -42.07
C LYS A 152 -8.71 -19.98 -42.46
N ASN A 153 -8.58 -19.01 -41.56
CA ASN A 153 -8.08 -17.65 -41.82
C ASN A 153 -6.64 -17.39 -41.33
N TRP A 154 -5.93 -18.39 -40.82
CA TRP A 154 -4.53 -18.24 -40.42
C TRP A 154 -3.60 -18.35 -41.63
N THR A 155 -2.78 -17.31 -41.88
CA THR A 155 -1.75 -17.35 -42.93
C THR A 155 -0.65 -18.34 -42.55
N THR A 156 -0.23 -19.16 -43.51
CA THR A 156 0.84 -20.16 -43.34
C THR A 156 2.15 -19.53 -42.87
N GLU A 157 2.44 -18.27 -43.24
CA GLU A 157 3.62 -17.55 -42.76
C GLU A 157 3.55 -17.24 -41.25
N ARG A 158 2.40 -16.76 -40.74
CA ARG A 158 2.23 -16.43 -39.32
C ARG A 158 2.39 -17.67 -38.44
N ARG A 159 1.84 -18.81 -38.90
CA ARG A 159 2.00 -20.10 -38.21
C ARG A 159 3.46 -20.55 -38.20
N ALA A 160 4.16 -20.45 -39.33
CA ALA A 160 5.58 -20.77 -39.41
C ALA A 160 6.44 -19.84 -38.55
N GLU A 161 6.06 -18.56 -38.39
CA GLU A 161 6.74 -17.60 -37.52
C GLU A 161 6.54 -17.91 -36.03
N ILE A 162 5.32 -18.24 -35.58
CA ILE A 162 5.07 -18.62 -34.17
C ILE A 162 5.72 -19.96 -33.84
N VAL A 163 5.57 -20.96 -34.72
CA VAL A 163 6.25 -22.25 -34.55
C VAL A 163 7.77 -22.07 -34.61
N GLY A 164 8.27 -21.22 -35.52
CA GLY A 164 9.66 -20.82 -35.59
C GLY A 164 10.14 -20.12 -34.31
N TYR A 165 9.32 -19.28 -33.69
CA TYR A 165 9.62 -18.69 -32.39
C TYR A 165 9.78 -19.76 -31.29
N PHE A 166 8.89 -20.76 -31.26
CA PHE A 166 8.98 -21.87 -30.29
C PHE A 166 10.07 -22.90 -30.61
N VAL A 167 10.48 -23.04 -31.88
CA VAL A 167 11.45 -24.07 -32.32
C VAL A 167 12.87 -23.52 -32.49
N TRP A 168 13.03 -22.28 -32.96
CA TRP A 168 14.31 -21.70 -33.40
C TRP A 168 14.97 -20.76 -32.40
N SER A 169 14.23 -20.15 -31.47
CA SER A 169 14.84 -19.23 -30.51
C SER A 169 15.54 -19.97 -29.38
N GLY A 170 16.78 -19.56 -29.07
CA GLY A 170 17.56 -20.00 -27.91
C GLY A 170 16.79 -19.86 -26.59
N ILE A 171 16.04 -20.91 -26.27
CA ILE A 171 14.93 -20.97 -25.31
C ILE A 171 15.34 -20.66 -23.86
N ARG A 172 16.62 -20.68 -23.55
CA ARG A 172 17.08 -20.52 -22.17
C ARG A 172 17.21 -19.06 -21.75
N SER A 173 17.87 -18.21 -22.53
CA SER A 173 18.27 -16.87 -22.06
C SER A 173 17.08 -15.89 -21.96
N THR A 174 16.22 -15.84 -22.97
CA THR A 174 15.07 -14.92 -23.02
C THR A 174 13.96 -15.29 -22.04
N HIS A 175 13.64 -16.58 -21.91
CA HIS A 175 12.65 -17.06 -20.92
C HIS A 175 13.19 -16.97 -19.49
N MET A 176 14.49 -17.21 -19.28
CA MET A 176 15.12 -17.02 -17.97
C MET A 176 15.14 -15.55 -17.55
N LEU A 177 15.38 -14.61 -18.49
CA LEU A 177 15.29 -13.18 -18.20
C LEU A 177 13.86 -12.75 -17.84
N TYR A 178 12.85 -13.30 -18.53
CA TYR A 178 11.44 -13.07 -18.20
C TYR A 178 11.10 -13.62 -16.80
N ALA A 179 11.52 -14.85 -16.50
CA ALA A 179 11.33 -15.47 -15.18
C ALA A 179 12.07 -14.70 -14.07
N LEU A 180 13.29 -14.21 -14.33
CA LEU A 180 14.07 -13.40 -13.41
C LEU A 180 13.37 -12.07 -13.10
N LYS A 181 12.86 -11.37 -14.13
CA LYS A 181 12.05 -10.16 -13.96
C LYS A 181 10.83 -10.41 -13.07
N TYR A 182 10.14 -11.54 -13.29
CA TYR A 182 9.00 -11.90 -12.46
C TYR A 182 9.41 -12.22 -11.01
N PHE A 183 10.51 -12.95 -10.83
CA PHE A 183 11.07 -13.28 -9.53
C PHE A 183 11.47 -12.02 -8.74
N ILE A 184 12.11 -11.04 -9.38
CA ILE A 184 12.42 -9.75 -8.74
C ILE A 184 11.15 -9.06 -8.23
N CYS A 185 10.06 -9.06 -9.02
CA CYS A 185 8.78 -8.50 -8.57
C CYS A 185 8.21 -9.23 -7.35
N GLN A 186 8.39 -10.56 -7.26
CA GLN A 186 7.96 -11.33 -6.08
C GLN A 186 8.84 -11.04 -4.86
N VAL A 187 10.15 -10.90 -5.02
CA VAL A 187 11.07 -10.56 -3.93
C VAL A 187 10.73 -9.19 -3.34
N ILE A 188 10.47 -8.19 -4.19
CA ILE A 188 10.02 -6.86 -3.74
C ILE A 188 8.73 -6.98 -2.93
N LEU A 189 7.74 -7.73 -3.41
CA LEU A 189 6.49 -7.93 -2.67
C LEU A 189 6.70 -8.65 -1.33
N PHE A 190 7.59 -9.62 -1.28
CA PHE A 190 7.93 -10.33 -0.04
C PHE A 190 8.54 -9.37 0.98
N ILE A 191 9.54 -8.56 0.57
CA ILE A 191 10.17 -7.56 1.42
C ILE A 191 9.13 -6.59 1.98
N VAL A 192 8.26 -6.04 1.12
CA VAL A 192 7.23 -5.09 1.57
C VAL A 192 6.22 -5.75 2.53
N SER A 193 5.87 -7.01 2.31
CA SER A 193 4.97 -7.76 3.20
C SER A 193 5.60 -8.01 4.57
N VAL A 194 6.89 -8.32 4.60
CA VAL A 194 7.67 -8.47 5.84
C VAL A 194 7.78 -7.13 6.57
N SER A 195 8.03 -6.02 5.86
CA SER A 195 8.08 -4.68 6.47
C SER A 195 6.77 -4.30 7.17
N ILE A 196 5.61 -4.72 6.67
CA ILE A 196 4.33 -4.52 7.36
C ILE A 196 4.29 -5.26 8.69
N LEU A 197 4.76 -6.52 8.72
CA LEU A 197 4.73 -7.34 9.94
C LEU A 197 5.60 -6.75 11.07
N PHE A 198 6.72 -6.12 10.72
CA PHE A 198 7.59 -5.44 11.69
C PHE A 198 7.05 -4.08 12.16
N LEU A 199 6.12 -3.48 11.43
CA LEU A 199 5.53 -2.18 11.78
C LEU A 199 4.33 -2.31 12.73
N GLN A 200 3.78 -3.52 12.90
CA GLN A 200 2.67 -3.81 13.79
C GLN A 200 3.15 -4.10 15.21
#